data_AF-A0A9D2P4M6-F1
#
_entry.id   AF-A0A9D2P4M6-F1
#
_cell.length_a   1.000
_cell.length_b   1.000
_cell.length_c   1.000
_cell.angle_alpha   90.00
_cell.angle_beta   90.00
_cell.angle_gamma   90.00
#
_symmetry.space_group_name_H-M   'P 1'
#
loop_
_entity.id
_entity.type
_entity.pdbx_description
1 polymer ?
#
loop_
_entity_poly.entity_id
_entity_poly.type
_entity_poly.pdbx_seq_one_letter_code
_entity_poly.pdbx_strand_id
1 'polypeptide(L)'
;MNEKFIADRITELRLKKNVSEYQMSLDLGRNKTYIQSITSGRNLPKMSHFFDICEYLGVTPLEFFSEDLHHVPLYQKANDLLKQLDEDDLLAVISILNRLVAKHN
;
A
#
# COMPACT_ATOMS: atom_id res chain seq x y z
N MET A 1 -11.49 -3.14 -1.52
CA MET A 1 -10.58 -3.94 -0.67
C MET A 1 -11.37 -4.66 0.42
N ASN A 2 -10.95 -5.86 0.80
CA ASN A 2 -11.58 -6.68 1.85
C ASN A 2 -10.49 -7.37 2.70
N GLU A 3 -10.90 -8.21 3.65
CA GLU A 3 -9.97 -8.92 4.55
C GLU A 3 -8.95 -9.80 3.80
N LYS A 4 -9.39 -10.40 2.68
CA LYS A 4 -8.52 -11.20 1.80
C LYS A 4 -7.39 -10.36 1.22
N PHE A 5 -7.67 -9.11 0.82
CA PHE A 5 -6.64 -8.20 0.33
C PHE A 5 -5.52 -8.01 1.36
N ILE A 6 -5.86 -7.80 2.63
CA ILE A 6 -4.87 -7.61 3.70
C ILE A 6 -3.99 -8.86 3.85
N ALA A 7 -4.60 -10.04 3.86
CA ALA A 7 -3.91 -11.32 3.95
C ALA A 7 -2.95 -11.56 2.77
N ASP A 8 -3.44 -11.36 1.55
CA ASP A 8 -2.67 -11.51 0.31
C ASP A 8 -1.52 -10.50 0.26
N ARG A 9 -1.78 -9.25 0.65
CA ARG A 9 -0.79 -8.16 0.62
C ARG A 9 0.33 -8.37 1.64
N ILE A 10 0.03 -8.79 2.86
CA ILE A 10 1.05 -9.18 3.85
C ILE A 10 1.90 -10.32 3.30
N THR A 11 1.28 -11.29 2.64
CA THR A 11 1.98 -12.43 2.02
C THR A 11 2.90 -11.98 0.88
N GLU A 12 2.44 -11.12 -0.01
CA GLU A 12 3.23 -10.56 -1.10
C GLU A 12 4.46 -9.80 -0.57
N LEU A 13 4.23 -8.84 0.34
CA LEU A 13 5.29 -7.97 0.85
C LEU A 13 6.33 -8.73 1.69
N ARG A 14 5.91 -9.68 2.53
CA ARG A 14 6.86 -10.49 3.32
C ARG A 14 7.72 -11.39 2.44
N LEU A 15 7.16 -11.93 1.35
CA LEU A 15 7.90 -12.76 0.39
C LEU A 15 8.90 -11.91 -0.40
N LYS A 16 8.54 -10.69 -0.80
CA LYS A 16 9.49 -9.73 -1.40
C LYS A 16 10.68 -9.41 -0.47
N LYS A 17 10.45 -9.39 0.84
CA LYS A 17 11.49 -9.24 1.87
C LYS A 17 12.21 -10.55 2.23
N ASN A 18 11.83 -11.68 1.62
CA ASN A 18 12.34 -13.02 1.90
C ASN A 18 12.15 -13.48 3.36
N VAL A 19 10.97 -13.20 3.94
CA VAL A 19 10.64 -13.51 5.34
C VAL A 19 9.47 -14.50 5.41
N SER A 20 9.61 -15.52 6.27
CA SER A 20 8.53 -16.48 6.58
C SER A 20 7.51 -15.90 7.58
N GLU A 21 6.29 -16.42 7.61
CA GLU A 21 5.26 -16.00 8.58
C GLU A 21 5.72 -16.21 10.02
N TYR A 22 6.43 -17.31 10.26
CA TYR A 22 7.02 -17.63 11.55
C TYR A 22 8.05 -16.57 11.96
N GLN A 23 9.01 -16.27 11.09
CA GLN A 23 10.07 -15.30 11.36
C GLN A 23 9.47 -13.91 11.61
N MET A 24 8.58 -13.45 10.72
CA MET A 24 7.91 -12.16 10.87
C MET A 24 7.11 -12.06 12.18
N SER A 25 6.47 -13.15 12.61
CA SER A 25 5.75 -13.16 13.88
C SER A 25 6.68 -12.97 15.07
N LEU A 26 7.86 -13.60 15.05
CA LEU A 26 8.87 -13.45 16.10
C LEU A 26 9.48 -12.05 16.10
N ASP A 27 9.80 -11.50 14.94
CA ASP A 27 10.41 -10.17 14.82
C ASP A 27 9.45 -9.06 15.29
N LEU A 28 8.14 -9.26 15.12
CA LEU A 28 7.10 -8.38 15.67
C LEU A 28 6.83 -8.58 17.17
N GLY A 29 7.59 -9.45 17.85
CA GLY A 29 7.40 -9.79 19.26
C GLY A 29 6.08 -10.50 19.56
N ARG A 30 5.52 -11.21 18.58
CA ARG A 30 4.22 -11.90 18.69
C ARG A 30 4.40 -13.41 18.80
N ASN A 31 3.29 -14.09 19.07
CA ASN A 31 3.29 -15.55 19.08
C ASN A 31 3.58 -16.11 17.67
N LYS A 32 4.12 -17.34 17.60
CA LYS A 32 4.60 -17.99 16.37
C LYS A 32 3.58 -18.12 15.25
N THR A 33 2.29 -18.02 15.57
CA THR A 33 1.17 -18.20 14.63
C THR A 33 0.47 -16.88 14.29
N TYR A 34 1.00 -15.74 14.75
CA TYR A 34 0.33 -14.45 14.62
C TYR A 34 0.11 -14.06 13.15
N ILE A 35 1.18 -13.97 12.36
CA ILE A 35 1.09 -13.62 10.95
C ILE A 35 0.33 -14.69 10.17
N GLN A 36 0.57 -15.97 10.45
CA GLN A 36 -0.19 -17.07 9.84
C GLN A 36 -1.70 -16.91 10.08
N SER A 37 -2.12 -16.49 11.27
CA SER A 37 -3.55 -16.29 11.58
C SER A 37 -4.17 -15.15 10.76
N ILE A 38 -3.36 -14.18 10.35
CA ILE A 38 -3.80 -13.07 9.48
C ILE A 38 -3.79 -13.50 8.01
N THR A 39 -2.70 -14.09 7.53
CA THR A 39 -2.57 -14.52 6.13
C THR A 39 -3.53 -15.66 5.76
N SER A 40 -3.97 -16.46 6.74
CA SER A 40 -5.03 -17.46 6.55
C SER A 40 -6.46 -16.89 6.62
N GLY A 41 -6.62 -15.59 6.90
CA GLY A 41 -7.92 -14.93 7.03
C GLY A 41 -8.69 -15.27 8.30
N ARG A 42 -8.05 -15.93 9.28
CA ARG A 42 -8.71 -16.28 10.56
C ARG A 42 -8.93 -15.04 11.42
N ASN A 43 -8.00 -14.10 11.38
CA ASN A 43 -8.01 -12.87 12.16
C ASN A 43 -7.58 -11.68 11.31
N LEU A 44 -8.02 -10.48 11.69
CA LEU A 44 -7.42 -9.23 11.22
C LEU A 44 -6.44 -8.68 12.26
N PRO A 45 -5.39 -7.96 11.83
CA PRO A 45 -4.59 -7.18 12.76
C PRO A 45 -5.45 -6.07 13.38
N LYS A 46 -5.27 -5.84 14.68
CA LYS A 46 -5.73 -4.59 15.29
C LYS A 46 -4.99 -3.42 14.63
N MET A 47 -5.61 -2.23 14.57
CA MET A 47 -5.01 -1.07 13.90
C MET A 47 -3.62 -0.69 14.43
N SER A 48 -3.36 -0.80 15.73
CA SER A 48 -2.01 -0.58 16.28
C SER A 48 -1.00 -1.56 15.70
N HIS A 49 -1.34 -2.85 15.63
CA HIS A 49 -0.45 -3.88 15.10
C HIS A 49 -0.31 -3.81 13.58
N PHE A 50 -1.32 -3.24 12.89
CA PHE A 50 -1.22 -2.97 11.46
C PHE A 50 -0.10 -1.96 11.17
N PHE A 51 0.06 -0.92 11.99
CA PHE A 51 1.18 0.01 11.85
C PHE A 51 2.53 -0.68 12.09
N ASP A 52 2.65 -1.55 13.10
CA ASP A 52 3.85 -2.37 13.33
C ASP A 52 4.18 -3.23 12.09
N ILE A 53 3.16 -3.83 11.46
CA ILE A 53 3.30 -4.64 10.25
C ILE A 53 3.79 -3.77 9.07
N CYS A 54 3.21 -2.59 8.87
CA CYS A 54 3.63 -1.65 7.83
C CYS A 54 5.09 -1.22 8.00
N GLU A 55 5.47 -0.83 9.23
CA GLU A 55 6.84 -0.45 9.56
C GLU A 55 7.81 -1.60 9.30
N TYR A 56 7.48 -2.81 9.75
CA TYR A 56 8.29 -3.99 9.49
C TYR A 56 8.46 -4.27 8.00
N LEU A 57 7.41 -4.11 7.19
CA LEU A 57 7.43 -4.35 5.75
C LEU A 57 8.07 -3.19 4.96
N GLY A 58 8.35 -2.05 5.61
CA GLY A 58 8.94 -0.88 4.98
C GLY A 58 7.99 -0.17 4.01
N VAL A 59 6.69 -0.17 4.30
CA VAL A 59 5.65 0.52 3.52
C VAL A 59 4.82 1.42 4.40
N THR A 60 4.35 2.54 3.86
CA THR A 60 3.30 3.33 4.52
C THR A 60 1.94 2.62 4.41
N PRO A 61 0.95 2.95 5.26
CA PRO A 61 -0.43 2.47 5.10
C PRO A 61 -1.01 2.73 3.72
N LEU A 62 -0.71 3.90 3.14
CA LEU A 62 -1.16 4.26 1.79
C LEU A 62 -0.59 3.30 0.74
N GLU A 63 0.72 3.03 0.80
CA GLU A 63 1.39 2.10 -0.12
C GLU A 63 0.96 0.65 0.10
N PHE A 64 0.68 0.26 1.35
CA PHE A 64 0.12 -1.04 1.68
C PHE A 64 -1.19 -1.27 0.93
N PHE A 65 -2.10 -0.28 0.94
CA PHE A 65 -3.38 -0.32 0.24
C PHE A 65 -3.31 0.19 -1.21
N SER A 66 -2.14 0.39 -1.80
CA SER A 66 -2.04 0.75 -3.22
C SER A 66 -1.94 -0.52 -4.08
N GLU A 67 -2.96 -0.81 -4.88
CA GLU A 67 -2.96 -1.95 -5.83
C GLU A 67 -1.90 -1.77 -6.93
N ASP A 68 -1.61 -0.53 -7.31
CA ASP A 68 -0.64 -0.17 -8.36
C ASP A 68 0.74 0.18 -7.79
N LEU A 69 1.54 -0.82 -7.44
CA LEU A 69 2.94 -0.62 -7.03
C LEU A 69 3.87 -0.17 -8.19
N HIS A 70 3.40 -0.17 -9.43
CA HIS A 70 4.28 -0.09 -10.61
C HIS A 70 4.60 1.33 -11.12
N HIS A 71 3.93 2.38 -10.63
CA HIS A 71 4.20 3.75 -11.09
C HIS A 71 4.40 4.78 -9.97
N VAL A 72 4.58 4.30 -8.74
CA VAL A 72 4.63 5.10 -7.50
C VAL A 72 5.51 6.36 -7.61
N PRO A 73 6.74 6.36 -8.18
CA PRO A 73 7.57 7.56 -8.19
C PRO A 73 7.04 8.70 -9.07
N LEU A 74 6.48 8.39 -10.24
CA LEU A 74 5.97 9.43 -11.15
C LEU A 74 4.62 9.98 -10.68
N TYR A 75 3.74 9.11 -10.17
CA TYR A 75 2.48 9.57 -9.58
C TYR A 75 2.71 10.35 -8.30
N GLN A 76 3.64 9.94 -7.43
CA GLN A 76 4.02 10.70 -6.25
C GLN A 76 4.57 12.07 -6.64
N LYS A 77 5.55 12.11 -7.56
CA LYS A 77 6.11 13.38 -8.05
C LYS A 77 5.03 14.28 -8.67
N ALA A 78 4.14 13.73 -9.48
CA ALA A 78 3.02 14.48 -10.05
C ALA A 78 2.10 15.02 -8.94
N ASN A 79 1.72 14.19 -7.99
CA ASN A 79 0.84 14.59 -6.88
C ASN A 79 1.48 15.68 -6.00
N ASP A 80 2.78 15.60 -5.75
CA ASP A 80 3.51 16.61 -4.99
C ASP A 80 3.64 17.94 -5.75
N LEU A 81 3.73 17.91 -7.07
CA LEU A 81 3.64 19.13 -7.90
C LEU A 81 2.22 19.70 -7.91
N LEU A 82 1.19 18.85 -8.05
CA LEU A 82 -0.21 19.27 -8.08
C LEU A 82 -0.65 19.98 -6.79
N LYS A 83 -0.15 19.55 -5.63
CA LYS A 83 -0.41 20.20 -4.32
C LYS A 83 0.12 21.63 -4.22
N GLN A 84 1.01 22.05 -5.11
CA GLN A 84 1.61 23.39 -5.11
C GLN A 84 0.88 24.35 -6.05
N LEU A 85 -0.07 23.87 -6.85
CA LEU A 85 -0.80 24.68 -7.82
C LEU A 85 -1.97 25.41 -7.16
N ASP A 86 -2.31 26.58 -7.71
CA ASP A 86 -3.57 27.25 -7.41
C ASP A 86 -4.73 26.66 -8.24
N GLU A 87 -5.94 27.19 -8.02
CA GLU A 87 -7.15 26.68 -8.66
C GLU A 87 -7.13 26.84 -10.18
N ASP A 88 -6.63 27.96 -10.70
CA ASP A 88 -6.60 28.25 -12.14
C ASP A 88 -5.61 27.31 -12.86
N ASP A 89 -4.42 27.11 -12.30
CA ASP A 89 -3.43 26.19 -12.84
C ASP A 89 -3.91 24.74 -12.74
N LEU A 90 -4.58 24.36 -11.65
CA LEU A 90 -5.12 23.02 -11.50
C LEU A 90 -6.22 22.73 -12.53
N LEU A 91 -7.09 23.71 -12.82
CA LEU A 91 -8.10 23.62 -13.88
C LEU A 91 -7.46 23.42 -15.27
N ALA A 92 -6.39 24.15 -15.56
CA ALA A 92 -5.65 23.98 -16.82
C ALA A 92 -5.05 22.57 -16.95
N VAL A 93 -4.46 22.04 -15.87
CA VAL A 93 -3.92 20.67 -15.85
C VAL A 93 -5.02 19.63 -16.05
N ILE A 94 -6.17 19.77 -15.38
CA ILE A 94 -7.32 18.87 -15.54
C ILE A 94 -7.81 18.85 -17.00
N SER A 95 -7.88 20.01 -17.65
CA SER A 95 -8.26 20.11 -19.06
C SER A 95 -7.32 19.32 -19.97
N ILE A 96 -6.00 19.41 -19.74
CA ILE A 96 -4.99 18.64 -20.47
C ILE A 96 -5.18 17.14 -20.23
N LEU A 97 -5.34 16.71 -18.96
CA LEU A 97 -5.53 15.31 -18.61
C LEU A 97 -6.78 14.72 -19.27
N ASN A 98 -7.90 15.44 -19.23
CA ASN A 98 -9.14 15.04 -19.89
C ASN A 98 -8.93 14.81 -21.40
N ARG A 99 -8.20 15.71 -22.06
CA ARG A 99 -7.86 15.56 -23.49
C ARG A 99 -7.00 14.33 -23.75
N LEU A 100 -6.03 14.03 -22.89
CA LEU A 100 -5.14 12.87 -23.05
C LEU A 100 -5.92 11.56 -22.86
N VAL A 101 -6.74 11.45 -21.82
CA VAL A 101 -7.57 10.26 -21.56
C VAL A 101 -8.55 10.02 -22.71
N ALA A 102 -9.21 11.06 -23.21
CA ALA A 102 -10.15 10.94 -24.33
C ALA A 102 -9.51 10.50 -25.65
N LYS A 103 -8.20 10.70 -25.82
CA LYS A 103 -7.46 10.27 -27.03
C LYS A 103 -7.07 8.79 -27.02
N HIS A 104 -7.17 8.14 -25.85
CA HIS A 104 -6.81 6.74 -25.65
C HIS A 104 -8.03 5.82 -25.44
N ASN A 105 -9.24 6.36 -25.61
CA ASN A 105 -10.49 5.62 -25.78
C ASN A 105 -10.92 5.66 -27.25
#